data_AF-A0A9E2D1S8-F1
#
_entry.id   AF-A0A9E2D1S8-F1
#
_cell.length_a   1.000
_cell.length_b   1.000
_cell.length_c   1.000
_cell.angle_alpha   90.00
_cell.angle_beta   90.00
_cell.angle_gamma   90.00
#
_symmetry.space_group_name_H-M   'P 1'
#
loop_
_entity.id
_entity.type
_entity.pdbx_description
1 polymer ?
#
loop_
_entity_poly.entity_id
_entity_poly.type
_entity_poly.pdbx_seq_one_letter_code
_entity_poly.pdbx_strand_id
1 'polypeptide(L)'
;MGSFVNAAKNTMLDALTVAYASLHNGDPGATGTNEVTGGSPAYARKAVTFNAAAAGARALNADVTFDVPACTVMYVGYLDGGNWRDFPRF
;
A
#
# COMPACT_ATOMS: atom_id res chain seq x y z
N MET A 1 -11.89 29.31 4.15
CA MET A 1 -10.54 29.06 4.71
C MET A 1 -10.15 27.58 4.59
N GLY A 2 -9.60 27.11 3.46
CA GLY A 2 -9.20 25.69 3.30
C GLY A 2 -8.09 25.38 2.28
N SER A 3 -7.52 26.40 1.61
CA SER A 3 -6.58 26.21 0.50
C SER A 3 -5.16 25.78 0.93
N PHE A 4 -4.62 26.36 2.02
CA PHE A 4 -3.27 26.04 2.49
C PHE A 4 -3.14 24.64 3.08
N VAL A 5 -4.18 24.17 3.79
CA VAL A 5 -4.20 22.83 4.38
C VAL A 5 -4.18 21.76 3.29
N ASN A 6 -4.91 21.98 2.20
CA ASN A 6 -4.99 21.03 1.11
C ASN A 6 -3.71 21.00 0.27
N ALA A 7 -3.13 22.16 -0.04
CA ALA A 7 -1.87 22.26 -0.76
C ALA A 7 -0.74 21.56 0.02
N ALA A 8 -0.62 21.82 1.33
CA ALA A 8 0.38 21.17 2.17
C ALA A 8 0.20 19.64 2.22
N LYS A 9 -1.05 19.16 2.34
CA LYS A 9 -1.35 17.71 2.30
C LYS A 9 -0.94 17.09 0.98
N ASN A 10 -1.27 17.72 -0.14
CA ASN A 10 -0.91 17.19 -1.46
C ASN A 10 0.61 17.09 -1.60
N THR A 11 1.36 18.13 -1.21
CA THR A 11 2.83 18.09 -1.23
C THR A 11 3.40 16.96 -0.37
N MET A 12 2.85 16.72 0.82
CA MET A 12 3.29 15.61 1.68
C MET A 12 2.97 14.24 1.06
N LEU A 13 1.82 14.08 0.42
CA LEU A 13 1.40 12.82 -0.23
C LEU A 13 2.18 12.52 -1.51
N ASP A 14 2.51 13.54 -2.30
CA ASP A 14 3.32 13.40 -3.51
C ASP A 14 4.77 13.03 -3.19
N ALA A 15 5.26 13.39 -2.01
CA ALA A 15 6.60 13.00 -1.54
C ALA A 15 6.71 11.52 -1.13
N LEU A 16 5.60 10.81 -0.94
CA LEU A 16 5.62 9.37 -0.67
C LEU A 16 5.97 8.58 -1.94
N THR A 17 6.88 7.61 -1.80
CA THR A 17 7.46 6.84 -2.92
C THR A 17 6.96 5.39 -2.97
N VAL A 18 5.73 5.16 -2.49
CA VAL A 18 5.14 3.82 -2.38
C VAL A 18 5.12 3.15 -3.75
N ALA A 19 5.78 2.00 -3.84
CA ALA A 19 6.02 1.29 -5.09
C ALA A 19 5.34 -0.09 -5.15
N TYR A 20 5.11 -0.70 -4.00
CA TYR A 20 4.49 -2.02 -3.94
C TYR A 20 3.44 -2.14 -2.83
N ALA A 21 2.47 -3.02 -3.04
CA ALA A 21 1.51 -3.47 -2.03
C ALA A 21 1.58 -4.98 -1.85
N SER A 22 1.45 -5.45 -0.61
CA SER A 22 1.47 -6.86 -0.20
C SER A 22 0.34 -7.19 0.77
N LEU A 23 -0.03 -8.45 0.84
CA LEU A 23 -1.01 -8.99 1.78
C LEU A 23 -0.30 -9.83 2.84
N HIS A 24 -0.78 -9.76 4.08
CA HIS A 24 -0.18 -10.49 5.20
C HIS A 24 -1.24 -11.25 6.01
N ASN A 25 -0.89 -12.45 6.47
CA ASN A 25 -1.75 -13.34 7.26
C ASN A 25 -1.45 -13.29 8.77
N GLY A 26 -0.67 -12.30 9.18
CA GLY A 26 -0.26 -11.99 10.55
C GLY A 26 0.33 -10.58 10.56
N ASP A 27 0.74 -10.09 11.73
CA ASP A 27 1.30 -8.75 11.86
C ASP A 27 2.57 -8.60 11.00
N PRO A 28 2.58 -7.67 10.00
CA PRO A 28 3.76 -7.44 9.20
C PRO A 28 4.92 -6.79 9.96
N GLY A 29 4.63 -6.01 11.00
CA GLY A 29 5.61 -5.14 11.65
C GLY A 29 6.46 -4.31 10.68
N ALA A 30 7.52 -3.69 11.22
CA ALA A 30 8.37 -2.79 10.43
C ALA A 30 9.25 -3.48 9.37
N THR A 31 9.12 -4.79 9.16
CA THR A 31 9.93 -5.58 8.22
C THR A 31 9.10 -6.41 7.26
N GLY A 32 7.77 -6.31 7.30
CA GLY A 32 6.86 -7.03 6.40
C GLY A 32 6.86 -8.54 6.58
N THR A 33 6.96 -9.02 7.83
CA THR A 33 6.80 -10.44 8.15
C THR A 33 5.41 -10.95 7.77
N ASN A 34 5.21 -12.27 7.73
CA ASN A 34 3.89 -12.86 7.49
C ASN A 34 3.25 -12.50 6.13
N GLU A 35 4.05 -12.14 5.12
CA GLU A 35 3.54 -11.96 3.76
C GLU A 35 2.93 -13.27 3.24
N VAL A 36 1.76 -13.16 2.61
CA VAL A 36 1.05 -14.29 1.99
C VAL A 36 1.96 -14.96 0.96
N THR A 37 1.89 -16.29 0.85
CA THR A 37 2.66 -17.08 -0.10
C THR A 37 1.85 -18.27 -0.62
N GLY A 38 2.26 -18.85 -1.75
CA GLY A 38 1.58 -19.99 -2.38
C GLY A 38 0.45 -19.58 -3.33
N GLY A 39 -0.44 -20.52 -3.66
CA GLY A 39 -1.52 -20.32 -4.64
C GLY A 39 -1.21 -20.87 -6.04
N SER A 40 -2.23 -20.86 -6.89
CA SER A 40 -2.13 -21.18 -8.33
C SER A 40 -3.16 -20.35 -9.10
N PRO A 41 -2.78 -19.22 -9.75
CA PRO A 41 -1.44 -18.65 -9.85
C PRO A 41 -0.79 -18.32 -8.50
N ALA A 42 0.54 -18.39 -8.44
CA ALA A 42 1.27 -18.09 -7.21
C ALA A 42 1.11 -16.61 -6.83
N TYR A 43 0.84 -16.35 -5.55
CA TYR A 43 0.83 -15.01 -4.98
C TYR A 43 2.18 -14.33 -5.25
N ALA A 44 2.10 -13.07 -5.65
CA ALA A 44 3.23 -12.17 -5.74
C ALA A 44 2.80 -10.76 -5.32
N ARG A 45 3.75 -10.04 -4.71
CA ARG A 45 3.58 -8.62 -4.42
C ARG A 45 3.28 -7.83 -5.68
N LYS A 46 2.39 -6.85 -5.60
CA LYS A 46 1.95 -6.08 -6.77
C LYS A 46 2.61 -4.71 -6.78
N ALA A 47 3.16 -4.33 -7.93
CA ALA A 47 3.61 -2.96 -8.16
C ALA A 47 2.39 -2.03 -8.21
N VAL A 48 2.49 -0.88 -7.57
CA VAL A 48 1.40 0.09 -7.50
C VAL A 48 1.89 1.46 -7.96
N THR A 49 1.03 2.16 -8.69
CA THR A 49 1.27 3.52 -9.16
C THR A 49 0.13 4.39 -8.69
N PHE A 50 0.46 5.52 -8.07
CA PHE A 50 -0.49 6.49 -7.58
C PHE A 50 -0.48 7.75 -8.44
N ASN A 51 -1.67 8.30 -8.70
CA ASN A 51 -1.84 9.59 -9.36
C ASN A 51 -1.23 10.73 -8.52
N ALA A 52 -1.09 11.92 -9.10
CA ALA A 52 -0.75 13.11 -8.31
C ALA A 52 -1.82 13.38 -7.24
N ALA A 53 -1.40 13.87 -6.07
CA ALA A 53 -2.30 14.15 -4.96
C ALA A 53 -3.25 15.31 -5.28
N ALA A 54 -4.53 15.11 -4.97
CA ALA A 54 -5.57 16.11 -5.14
C ALA A 54 -6.57 16.01 -3.98
N ALA A 55 -7.13 17.15 -3.57
CA ALA A 55 -8.08 17.21 -2.46
C ALA A 55 -7.61 16.51 -1.16
N GLY A 56 -6.29 16.45 -0.91
CA GLY A 56 -5.72 15.90 0.31
C GLY A 56 -5.70 14.37 0.33
N ALA A 57 -5.82 13.75 -0.85
CA ALA A 57 -5.75 12.31 -1.04
C ALA A 57 -4.94 11.98 -2.30
N ARG A 58 -4.46 10.73 -2.39
CA ARG A 58 -3.73 10.22 -3.54
C ARG A 58 -4.33 8.88 -3.95
N ALA A 59 -4.98 8.86 -5.11
CA ALA A 59 -5.67 7.66 -5.60
C ALA A 59 -4.70 6.74 -6.35
N LEU A 60 -4.95 5.43 -6.29
CA LEU A 60 -4.33 4.47 -7.21
C LEU A 60 -4.69 4.85 -8.65
N ASN A 61 -3.72 4.71 -9.55
CA ASN A 61 -3.91 4.99 -10.98
C ASN A 61 -4.72 3.88 -11.68
N ALA A 62 -4.68 2.66 -11.15
CA ALA A 62 -5.43 1.53 -11.66
C ALA A 62 -5.71 0.52 -10.54
N ASP A 63 -6.70 -0.35 -10.76
CA ASP A 63 -7.00 -1.46 -9.88
C ASP A 63 -5.83 -2.44 -9.81
N VAL A 64 -5.64 -3.03 -8.62
CA VAL A 64 -4.55 -3.96 -8.33
C VAL A 64 -5.16 -5.30 -7.89
N THR A 65 -4.94 -6.34 -8.68
CA THR A 65 -5.49 -7.68 -8.42
C THR A 65 -4.42 -8.58 -7.81
N PHE A 66 -4.72 -9.17 -6.66
CA PHE A 66 -3.89 -10.18 -6.00
C PHE A 66 -4.41 -11.60 -6.24
N ASP A 67 -3.50 -12.51 -6.57
CA ASP A 67 -3.76 -13.94 -6.65
C ASP A 67 -3.59 -14.51 -5.23
N VAL A 68 -4.70 -14.66 -4.50
CA VAL A 68 -4.66 -15.03 -3.07
C VAL A 68 -5.05 -16.50 -2.91
N PRO A 69 -4.21 -17.35 -2.28
CA PRO A 69 -4.61 -18.70 -1.90
C PRO A 69 -5.70 -18.67 -0.84
N ALA A 70 -6.36 -19.81 -0.59
CA ALA A 70 -7.30 -19.94 0.52
C ALA A 70 -6.59 -19.72 1.87
N CYS A 71 -6.68 -18.49 2.38
CA CYS A 71 -6.09 -18.07 3.64
C CYS A 71 -6.85 -16.85 4.19
N THR A 72 -6.64 -16.53 5.47
CA THR A 72 -7.14 -15.29 6.05
C THR A 72 -6.10 -14.19 5.87
N VAL A 73 -6.45 -13.17 5.08
CA VAL A 73 -5.67 -11.94 4.99
C VAL A 73 -6.09 -11.01 6.12
N MET A 74 -5.11 -10.54 6.87
CA MET A 74 -5.32 -9.70 8.05
C MET A 74 -4.79 -8.27 7.85
N TYR A 75 -3.77 -8.09 7.01
CA TYR A 75 -3.15 -6.77 6.79
C TYR A 75 -2.79 -6.55 5.31
N VAL A 76 -2.76 -5.26 4.94
CA VAL A 76 -2.18 -4.78 3.69
C VAL A 76 -0.94 -3.96 4.04
N GLY A 77 0.21 -4.34 3.49
CA GLY A 77 1.48 -3.64 3.64
C GLY A 77 1.81 -2.82 2.39
N TYR A 78 2.51 -1.71 2.58
CA TYR A 78 3.04 -0.93 1.47
C TYR A 78 4.56 -0.78 1.61
N LEU A 79 5.26 -0.99 0.50
CA LEU A 79 6.70 -0.85 0.43
C LEU A 79 7.07 0.45 -0.29
N ASP A 80 7.92 1.23 0.36
CA ASP A 80 8.33 2.57 -0.02
C ASP A 80 9.83 2.54 -0.34
N GLY A 81 10.20 2.51 -1.62
CA GLY A 81 11.62 2.49 -2.04
C GLY A 81 12.50 1.36 -1.45
N GLY A 82 11.89 0.25 -0.99
CA GLY A 82 12.57 -0.85 -0.29
C GLY A 82 12.34 -0.91 1.22
N ASN A 83 11.69 0.09 1.82
CA ASN A 83 11.40 0.17 3.25
C ASN A 83 9.93 -0.13 3.54
N TRP A 84 9.65 -0.85 4.61
CA TRP A 84 8.29 -1.22 5.03
C TRP A 84 7.61 -0.09 5.79
N ARG A 85 6.38 0.24 5.39
CA ARG A 85 5.51 1.15 6.13
C ARG A 85 4.21 0.44 6.48
N ASP A 86 4.00 0.24 7.77
CA ASP A 86 2.73 -0.27 8.29
C ASP A 86 1.68 0.84 8.31
N PHE A 87 0.48 0.55 7.82
CA PHE A 87 -0.70 1.33 8.16
C PHE A 87 -1.52 0.51 9.16
N PRO A 88 -1.62 0.93 10.43
CA PRO A 88 -2.43 0.22 11.40
C PRO A 88 -3.91 0.29 11.00
N ARG A 89 -4.58 -0.86 11.09
CA ARG A 89 -6.04 -1.12 11.07
C ARG A 89 -6.95 0.12 11.13
N PHE A 90 -7.86 0.22 10.15
CA PHE A 90 -8.97 1.17 10.13
C PHE A 90 -9.87 1.06 11.37
#